data_AF-A0A8S3PYC7-F1
#
_entry.id   AF-A0A8S3PYC7-F1
#
_cell.length_a   1.000
_cell.length_b   1.000
_cell.length_c   1.000
_cell.angle_alpha   90.00
_cell.angle_beta   90.00
_cell.angle_gamma   90.00
#
_symmetry.space_group_name_H-M   'P 1'
#
loop_
_entity.id
_entity.type
_entity.pdbx_description
1 polymer ?
#
loop_
_entity_poly.entity_id
_entity_poly.type
_entity_poly.pdbx_seq_one_letter_code
_entity_poly.pdbx_strand_id
1 'polypeptide(L)'
;MASIVVGSVNCRGLANKVKRLDIFSICKKRYDIAVLVDTHCCLENENKWLQEWGYTGKFSSYSNRSRGVAVLFKNSIEFKINMEIVDNDVIVVGDWNVVQNYSLDTLNYQTENNPRAQVKIHEMMNNLDLLDIWRIQNPSVKRYSWRGPNKDLKPFVVTSDIKTI
;
A
#
# COMPACT_ATOMS: atom_id res chain seq x y z
N MET A 1 -22.95 7.44 9.46
CA MET A 1 -22.00 6.38 9.85
C MET A 1 -20.61 6.99 9.88
N ALA A 2 -19.74 6.54 10.78
CA ALA A 2 -18.33 6.92 10.75
C ALA A 2 -17.63 6.12 9.65
N SER A 3 -16.95 6.80 8.72
CA SER A 3 -16.20 6.17 7.62
C SER A 3 -14.78 5.85 8.08
N ILE A 4 -14.26 4.65 7.77
CA ILE A 4 -12.87 4.27 8.01
C ILE A 4 -12.04 4.59 6.76
N VAL A 5 -10.89 5.24 6.93
CA VAL A 5 -9.98 5.56 5.83
C VAL A 5 -8.73 4.67 5.89
N VAL A 6 -8.47 3.91 4.81
CA VAL A 6 -7.33 3.00 4.70
C VAL A 6 -6.35 3.51 3.64
N GLY A 7 -5.08 3.64 4.00
CA GLY A 7 -4.03 4.11 3.09
C GLY A 7 -2.91 3.11 2.93
N SER A 8 -2.24 3.12 1.79
CA SER A 8 -1.00 2.36 1.59
C SER A 8 0.13 3.23 1.05
N VAL A 9 1.35 3.03 1.57
CA VAL A 9 2.54 3.83 1.22
C VAL A 9 3.73 2.92 1.00
N ASN A 10 4.28 2.90 -0.22
CA ASN A 10 5.61 2.34 -0.45
C ASN A 10 6.68 3.28 0.10
N CYS A 11 7.37 2.81 1.12
CA CYS A 11 8.31 3.60 1.91
C CYS A 11 9.72 3.62 1.31
N ARG A 12 10.13 2.62 0.51
CA ARG A 12 11.51 2.46 0.02
C ARG A 12 12.54 2.58 1.15
N GLY A 13 12.35 1.80 2.21
CA GLY A 13 13.15 1.77 3.42
C GLY A 13 12.85 2.90 4.41
N LEU A 14 12.74 2.53 5.69
CA LEU A 14 12.46 3.44 6.81
C LEU A 14 13.63 3.56 7.80
N ALA A 15 14.85 3.13 7.45
CA ALA A 15 16.00 3.19 8.36
C ALA A 15 16.30 4.62 8.85
N ASN A 16 16.20 5.62 7.96
CA ASN A 16 16.39 7.03 8.30
C ASN A 16 15.26 7.50 9.24
N LYS A 17 15.64 7.96 10.44
CA LYS A 17 14.68 8.37 11.49
C LYS A 17 13.80 9.55 11.08
N VAL A 18 14.36 10.56 10.43
CA VAL A 18 13.61 11.76 10.02
C VAL A 18 12.52 11.36 9.02
N LYS A 19 12.90 10.68 7.94
CA LYS A 19 11.98 10.15 6.94
C LYS A 19 10.88 9.28 7.57
N ARG A 20 11.26 8.39 8.49
CA ARG A 20 10.32 7.49 9.17
C ARG A 20 9.29 8.24 10.00
N LEU A 21 9.73 9.22 10.80
CA LEU A 21 8.82 10.05 11.59
C LEU A 21 7.90 10.92 10.72
N ASP A 22 8.41 11.44 9.60
CA ASP A 22 7.60 12.20 8.63
C ASP A 22 6.50 11.32 8.02
N ILE A 23 6.86 10.11 7.56
CA ILE A 23 5.89 9.14 7.03
C ILE A 23 4.85 8.79 8.09
N PHE A 24 5.27 8.49 9.32
CA PHE A 24 4.34 8.22 10.41
C PHE A 24 3.40 9.41 10.68
N SER A 25 3.91 10.64 10.69
CA SER A 25 3.08 11.84 10.87
C SER A 25 2.06 12.02 9.74
N ILE A 26 2.46 11.81 8.49
CA ILE A 26 1.57 11.89 7.32
C ILE A 26 0.48 10.83 7.43
N CYS A 27 0.83 9.59 7.75
CA CYS A 27 -0.13 8.50 7.89
C CYS A 27 -1.15 8.75 9.00
N LYS A 28 -0.73 9.19 10.20
CA LYS A 28 -1.65 9.53 11.30
C LYS A 28 -2.69 10.60 10.93
N LYS A 29 -2.29 11.55 10.09
CA LYS A 29 -3.15 12.66 9.64
C LYS A 29 -4.16 12.20 8.59
N ARG A 30 -3.83 11.20 7.78
CA ARG A 30 -4.62 10.83 6.59
C ARG A 30 -5.44 9.57 6.73
N TYR A 31 -4.99 8.62 7.55
CA TYR A 31 -5.52 7.27 7.56
C TYR A 31 -5.84 6.82 8.98
N ASP A 32 -6.92 6.06 9.12
CA ASP A 32 -7.25 5.31 10.33
C ASP A 32 -6.43 4.01 10.38
N ILE A 33 -6.20 3.41 9.21
CA ILE A 33 -5.33 2.24 9.02
C ILE A 33 -4.33 2.57 7.92
N ALA A 34 -3.03 2.49 8.22
CA ALA A 34 -1.96 2.74 7.25
C ALA A 34 -1.15 1.46 7.02
N VAL A 35 -1.03 1.06 5.75
CA VAL A 35 -0.21 -0.07 5.32
C VAL A 35 1.08 0.46 4.68
N LEU A 36 2.19 0.26 5.35
CA LEU A 36 3.51 0.63 4.86
C LEU A 36 4.14 -0.59 4.19
N VAL A 37 4.54 -0.45 2.93
CA VAL A 37 5.25 -1.49 2.18
C VAL A 37 6.69 -1.07 1.91
N ASP A 38 7.55 -2.05 1.68
CA ASP A 38 8.99 -1.86 1.49
C ASP A 38 9.63 -1.05 2.63
N THR A 39 9.25 -1.38 3.86
CA THR A 39 9.71 -0.66 5.05
C THR A 39 11.15 -0.97 5.43
N HIS A 40 11.65 -2.13 5.00
CA HIS A 40 12.89 -2.76 5.44
C HIS A 40 12.93 -2.93 6.96
N CYS A 41 11.78 -3.22 7.59
CA CYS A 41 11.75 -3.58 9.01
C CYS A 41 12.44 -4.93 9.24
N CYS A 42 13.12 -5.00 10.39
CA CYS A 42 13.73 -6.19 10.95
C CYS A 42 13.27 -6.31 12.41
N LEU A 43 13.31 -7.52 12.97
CA LEU A 43 12.83 -7.82 14.32
C LEU A 43 13.42 -6.87 15.38
N GLU A 44 14.69 -6.47 15.22
CA GLU A 44 15.37 -5.57 16.17
C GLU A 44 14.74 -4.17 16.21
N ASN A 45 14.11 -3.74 15.11
CA ASN A 45 13.60 -2.38 14.96
C ASN A 45 12.10 -2.26 15.25
N GLU A 46 11.34 -3.35 15.25
CA GLU A 46 9.88 -3.34 15.36
C GLU A 46 9.41 -2.62 16.62
N ASN A 47 9.94 -2.99 17.79
CA ASN A 47 9.57 -2.38 19.06
C ASN A 47 9.83 -0.87 19.08
N LYS A 48 10.99 -0.46 18.57
CA LYS A 48 11.36 0.96 18.47
C LYS A 48 10.42 1.72 17.52
N TRP A 49 10.14 1.15 16.35
CA TRP A 49 9.28 1.78 15.36
C TRP A 49 7.83 1.83 15.83
N LEU A 50 7.37 0.82 16.58
CA LEU A 50 6.06 0.82 17.22
C LEU A 50 5.97 1.90 18.30
N GLN A 51 7.01 2.09 19.12
CA GLN A 51 7.07 3.19 20.08
C GLN A 51 7.07 4.57 19.40
N GLU A 52 7.81 4.72 18.30
CA GLU A 52 7.80 5.96 17.49
C GLU A 52 6.44 6.18 16.79
N TRP A 53 5.75 5.11 16.39
CA TRP A 53 4.36 5.17 15.93
C TRP A 53 3.40 5.53 17.05
N GLY A 54 3.61 5.05 18.29
CA GLY A 54 2.87 5.47 19.47
C GLY A 54 1.43 4.94 19.58
N TYR A 55 0.96 4.13 18.64
CA TYR A 55 -0.32 3.41 18.71
C TYR A 55 -0.10 1.92 18.39
N THR A 56 -1.18 1.17 18.20
CA THR A 56 -1.13 -0.23 17.81
C THR A 56 -0.62 -0.38 16.37
N GLY A 57 0.16 -1.43 16.12
CA GLY A 57 0.67 -1.79 14.80
C GLY A 57 1.18 -3.23 14.78
N LYS A 58 1.23 -3.81 13.59
CA LYS A 58 1.79 -5.13 13.31
C LYS A 58 2.83 -5.02 12.21
N PHE A 59 3.92 -5.76 12.36
CA PHE A 59 5.02 -5.80 11.40
C PHE A 59 5.17 -7.23 10.88
N SER A 60 5.37 -7.35 9.58
CA SER A 60 5.89 -8.54 8.93
C SER A 60 7.30 -8.20 8.51
N SER A 61 8.28 -8.49 9.37
CA SER A 61 9.69 -8.20 9.11
C SER A 61 10.38 -9.30 8.31
N TYR A 62 11.46 -8.91 7.63
CA TYR A 62 12.29 -9.86 6.89
C TYR A 62 13.77 -9.51 7.02
N SER A 63 14.16 -8.32 6.56
CA SER A 63 15.56 -7.87 6.60
C SER A 63 15.64 -6.34 6.61
N ASN A 64 16.75 -5.80 7.11
CA ASN A 64 17.00 -4.36 7.06
C ASN A 64 17.41 -3.83 5.67
N ARG A 65 17.43 -4.67 4.63
CA ARG A 65 17.86 -4.32 3.27
C ARG A 65 16.75 -4.36 2.24
N SER A 66 15.67 -5.10 2.51
CA SER A 66 14.60 -5.35 1.54
C SER A 66 13.33 -5.82 2.23
N ARG A 67 12.19 -5.61 1.54
CA ARG A 67 10.86 -6.09 1.96
C ARG A 67 10.40 -5.43 3.26
N GLY A 68 9.54 -6.12 4.02
CA GLY A 68 8.98 -5.61 5.26
C GLY A 68 7.69 -4.85 5.03
N VAL A 69 6.64 -5.28 5.71
CA VAL A 69 5.31 -4.64 5.70
C VAL A 69 4.95 -4.24 7.13
N ALA A 70 4.32 -3.08 7.30
CA ALA A 70 3.75 -2.67 8.57
C ALA A 70 2.28 -2.27 8.37
N VAL A 71 1.40 -2.77 9.23
CA VAL A 71 0.00 -2.33 9.33
C VAL A 71 -0.14 -1.55 10.62
N LEU A 72 -0.44 -0.26 10.50
CA LEU A 72 -0.44 0.70 11.60
C LEU A 72 -1.85 1.23 11.82
N PHE A 73 -2.31 1.22 13.06
CA PHE A 73 -3.67 1.60 13.44
C PHE A 73 -3.66 2.90 14.24
N LYS A 74 -4.59 3.79 13.94
CA LYS A 74 -4.82 5.00 14.73
C LYS A 74 -5.64 4.65 15.96
N ASN A 75 -5.42 5.34 17.08
CA ASN A 75 -6.16 5.08 18.32
C ASN A 75 -7.62 5.60 18.29
N SER A 76 -8.06 6.22 17.20
CA SER A 76 -9.45 6.68 17.02
C SER A 76 -10.41 5.59 16.56
N ILE A 77 -9.90 4.41 16.20
CA ILE A 77 -10.72 3.26 15.83
C ILE A 77 -10.67 2.22 16.94
N GLU A 78 -11.85 1.72 17.32
CA GLU A 78 -11.96 0.54 18.15
C GLU A 78 -11.88 -0.69 17.24
N PHE A 79 -10.92 -1.57 17.49
CA PHE A 79 -10.76 -2.79 16.72
C PHE A 79 -10.21 -3.92 17.59
N LYS A 80 -10.50 -5.15 17.18
CA LYS A 80 -9.98 -6.36 17.80
C LYS A 80 -9.30 -7.21 16.74
N ILE A 81 -8.04 -7.56 16.98
CA ILE A 81 -7.32 -8.50 16.11
C ILE A 81 -7.73 -9.91 16.54
N ASN A 82 -8.61 -10.54 15.77
CA ASN A 82 -9.23 -11.83 16.14
C ASN A 82 -8.36 -13.04 15.74
N MET A 83 -7.82 -13.09 14.52
CA MET A 83 -6.95 -14.16 14.01
C MET A 83 -6.24 -13.72 12.71
N GLU A 84 -5.17 -14.42 12.32
CA GLU A 84 -4.43 -14.22 11.07
C GLU A 84 -4.92 -15.24 10.01
N ILE A 85 -6.18 -15.12 9.57
CA ILE A 85 -6.84 -16.06 8.63
C ILE A 85 -7.85 -15.29 7.75
N VAL A 86 -8.00 -15.71 6.49
CA VAL A 86 -8.85 -15.10 5.45
C VAL A 86 -10.34 -15.19 5.81
N ASP A 87 -11.04 -14.06 5.75
CA ASP A 87 -12.50 -13.92 5.92
C ASP A 87 -13.15 -13.54 4.56
N ASN A 88 -14.47 -13.48 4.48
CA ASN A 88 -15.22 -13.17 3.25
C ASN A 88 -15.04 -11.72 2.77
N ASP A 89 -14.74 -10.79 3.68
CA ASP A 89 -14.52 -9.37 3.36
C ASP A 89 -13.03 -9.03 3.41
N VAL A 90 -12.38 -8.99 2.24
CA VAL A 90 -10.93 -8.76 2.13
C VAL A 90 -10.62 -7.45 1.43
N ILE A 91 -9.75 -6.66 2.06
CA ILE A 91 -9.07 -5.53 1.40
C ILE A 91 -7.63 -5.95 1.12
N VAL A 92 -7.27 -6.02 -0.16
CA VAL A 92 -5.88 -6.26 -0.59
C VAL A 92 -5.22 -4.92 -0.90
N VAL A 93 -4.13 -4.61 -0.19
CA VAL A 93 -3.37 -3.36 -0.34
C VAL A 93 -1.88 -3.65 -0.45
N GLY A 94 -1.19 -2.91 -1.30
CA GLY A 94 0.26 -3.03 -1.46
C GLY A 94 0.75 -2.44 -2.76
N ASP A 95 2.04 -2.64 -3.02
CA ASP A 95 2.68 -2.32 -4.30
C ASP A 95 2.77 -3.59 -5.15
N TRP A 96 1.91 -3.67 -6.15
CA TRP A 96 1.76 -4.87 -6.98
C TRP A 96 2.82 -4.96 -8.08
N ASN A 97 3.55 -3.87 -8.36
CA ASN A 97 4.54 -3.80 -9.46
C ASN A 97 3.98 -4.21 -10.85
N VAL A 98 2.66 -4.24 -11.03
CA VAL A 98 1.99 -4.63 -12.28
C VAL A 98 0.86 -3.65 -12.58
N VAL A 99 0.85 -3.14 -13.81
CA VAL A 99 -0.17 -2.23 -14.32
C VAL A 99 -1.43 -3.01 -14.73
N GLN A 100 -2.61 -2.54 -14.32
CA GLN A 100 -3.89 -3.19 -14.67
C GLN A 100 -4.52 -2.59 -15.94
N ASN A 101 -4.46 -1.27 -16.13
CA ASN A 101 -4.91 -0.63 -17.37
C ASN A 101 -3.79 0.22 -18.00
N TYR A 102 -3.11 -0.33 -19.01
CA TYR A 102 -2.00 0.35 -19.67
C TYR A 102 -2.35 1.72 -20.24
N SER A 103 -3.55 1.89 -20.80
CA SER A 103 -3.95 3.15 -21.44
C SER A 103 -4.17 4.31 -20.45
N LEU A 104 -4.58 3.99 -19.22
CA LEU A 104 -4.97 4.96 -18.21
C LEU A 104 -3.98 5.09 -17.05
N ASP A 105 -3.27 4.02 -16.70
CA ASP A 105 -2.34 3.96 -15.57
C ASP A 105 -0.89 4.21 -15.97
N THR A 106 -0.63 4.32 -17.27
CA THR A 106 0.70 4.65 -17.78
C THR A 106 0.74 5.97 -18.54
N LEU A 107 1.96 6.43 -18.74
CA LEU A 107 2.28 7.51 -19.66
C LEU A 107 3.54 7.08 -20.41
N ASN A 108 3.57 7.27 -21.73
CA ASN A 108 4.74 7.00 -22.58
C ASN A 108 5.29 5.55 -22.54
N TYR A 109 4.50 4.56 -22.11
CA TYR A 109 4.85 3.16 -22.27
C TYR A 109 4.63 2.73 -23.72
N GLN A 110 5.66 2.15 -24.36
CA GLN A 110 5.58 1.66 -25.73
C GLN A 110 5.02 0.24 -25.82
N THR A 111 5.12 -0.54 -24.74
CA THR A 111 4.73 -1.94 -24.68
C THR A 111 4.08 -2.28 -23.34
N GLU A 112 3.20 -3.27 -23.34
CA GLU A 112 2.62 -3.82 -22.13
C GLU A 112 3.63 -4.77 -21.46
N ASN A 113 4.14 -4.38 -20.29
CA ASN A 113 5.09 -5.19 -19.55
C ASN A 113 4.37 -6.26 -18.70
N ASN A 114 5.02 -7.41 -18.49
CA ASN A 114 4.52 -8.44 -17.57
C ASN A 114 3.03 -8.84 -17.75
N PRO A 115 2.50 -9.05 -18.98
CA PRO A 115 1.08 -9.35 -19.20
C PRO A 115 0.65 -10.64 -18.49
N ARG A 116 1.55 -11.61 -18.32
CA ARG A 116 1.29 -12.84 -17.56
C ARG A 116 1.01 -12.57 -16.08
N ALA A 117 1.69 -11.60 -15.48
CA ALA A 117 1.45 -11.22 -14.08
C ALA A 117 0.10 -10.51 -13.94
N GLN A 118 -0.27 -9.67 -14.91
CA GLN A 118 -1.58 -9.02 -14.96
C GLN A 118 -2.72 -10.06 -15.03
N VAL A 119 -2.60 -11.05 -15.91
CA VAL A 119 -3.58 -12.15 -16.00
C VAL A 119 -3.74 -12.85 -14.64
N LYS A 120 -2.65 -13.12 -13.92
CA LYS A 120 -2.71 -13.75 -12.60
C LYS A 120 -3.38 -12.87 -11.54
N ILE A 121 -3.21 -11.55 -11.62
CA ILE A 121 -3.92 -10.61 -10.76
C ILE A 121 -5.41 -10.64 -11.05
N HIS A 122 -5.82 -10.60 -12.32
CA HIS A 122 -7.23 -10.69 -12.69
C HIS A 122 -7.86 -12.02 -12.30
N GLU A 123 -7.16 -13.16 -12.46
CA GLU A 123 -7.61 -14.45 -11.93
C GLU A 123 -7.84 -14.39 -10.43
N MET A 124 -6.90 -13.83 -9.67
CA MET A 124 -7.05 -13.67 -8.22
C MET A 124 -8.22 -12.75 -7.86
N MET A 125 -8.39 -11.65 -8.57
CA MET A 125 -9.52 -10.74 -8.37
C MET A 125 -10.86 -11.44 -8.61
N ASN A 126 -10.98 -12.21 -9.70
CA ASN A 126 -12.20 -12.97 -9.99
C ASN A 126 -12.46 -14.06 -8.93
N ASN A 127 -11.42 -14.77 -8.48
CA ASN A 127 -11.55 -15.85 -7.51
C ASN A 127 -11.95 -15.35 -6.11
N LEU A 128 -11.57 -14.12 -5.76
CA LEU A 128 -11.82 -13.50 -4.46
C LEU A 128 -12.89 -12.40 -4.52
N ASP A 129 -13.58 -12.25 -5.66
CA ASP A 129 -14.56 -11.19 -5.93
C ASP A 129 -14.06 -9.78 -5.59
N LEU A 130 -12.80 -9.50 -5.93
CA LEU A 130 -12.14 -8.22 -5.63
C LEU A 130 -12.38 -7.19 -6.72
N LEU A 131 -12.53 -5.95 -6.27
CA LEU A 131 -12.71 -4.78 -7.12
C LEU A 131 -11.52 -3.82 -7.00
N ASP A 132 -11.10 -3.22 -8.12
CA ASP A 132 -10.21 -2.04 -8.09
C ASP A 132 -11.03 -0.79 -7.75
N ILE A 133 -11.13 -0.51 -6.45
CA ILE A 133 -11.90 0.61 -5.89
C ILE A 133 -11.47 1.94 -6.51
N TRP A 134 -10.16 2.15 -6.72
CA TRP A 134 -9.68 3.43 -7.23
C TRP A 134 -10.11 3.64 -8.68
N ARG A 135 -10.02 2.62 -9.53
CA ARG A 135 -10.46 2.71 -10.93
C ARG A 135 -11.98 2.85 -11.05
N ILE A 136 -12.76 2.18 -10.20
CA ILE A 136 -14.22 2.34 -10.13
C ILE A 136 -14.58 3.80 -9.80
N GLN A 137 -13.93 4.39 -8.80
CA GLN A 137 -14.19 5.77 -8.39
C GLN A 137 -13.63 6.80 -9.39
N ASN A 138 -12.64 6.41 -10.20
CA ASN A 138 -11.95 7.31 -11.13
C ASN A 138 -11.83 6.69 -12.53
N PRO A 139 -12.93 6.43 -13.26
CA PRO A 139 -12.91 5.60 -14.47
C PRO A 139 -12.00 6.11 -15.59
N SER A 140 -11.88 7.43 -15.74
CA SER A 140 -11.14 8.07 -16.83
C SER A 140 -9.91 8.87 -16.36
N VAL A 141 -9.69 8.98 -15.05
CA VAL A 141 -8.59 9.79 -14.52
C VAL A 141 -7.27 9.07 -14.73
N LYS A 142 -6.26 9.81 -15.20
CA LYS A 142 -4.87 9.36 -15.23
C LYS A 142 -4.17 9.80 -13.95
N ARG A 143 -3.88 8.84 -13.07
CA ARG A 143 -3.12 9.03 -11.83
C ARG A 143 -2.14 7.87 -11.67
N TYR A 144 -1.16 8.12 -10.81
CA TYR A 144 0.20 7.69 -11.01
C TYR A 144 0.91 7.65 -9.65
N SER A 145 1.39 6.48 -9.20
CA SER A 145 1.98 6.27 -7.86
C SER A 145 3.47 5.90 -7.78
N TRP A 146 4.17 5.65 -8.90
CA TRP A 146 5.63 5.45 -8.93
C TRP A 146 6.34 6.31 -9.99
N ARG A 147 7.46 6.97 -9.72
CA ARG A 147 8.23 7.65 -10.80
C ARG A 147 9.53 6.92 -11.04
N GLY A 148 9.85 6.72 -12.33
CA GLY A 148 11.13 6.20 -12.76
C GLY A 148 12.29 7.18 -12.58
N PRO A 149 13.54 6.68 -12.63
CA PRO A 149 14.74 7.50 -12.45
C PRO A 149 15.03 8.42 -13.65
N ASN A 150 14.54 8.08 -14.84
CA ASN A 150 14.64 8.95 -16.02
C ASN A 150 13.61 10.09 -15.92
N LYS A 151 14.10 11.33 -15.85
CA LYS A 151 13.25 12.54 -15.78
C LYS A 151 12.37 12.72 -17.03
N ASP A 152 12.77 12.12 -18.15
CA ASP A 152 12.16 12.33 -19.47
C ASP A 152 11.11 11.27 -19.85
N LEU A 153 11.08 10.13 -19.16
CA LEU A 153 10.09 9.07 -19.37
C LEU A 153 9.40 8.75 -18.05
N LYS A 154 8.20 9.30 -17.88
CA LYS A 154 7.36 9.06 -16.71
C LYS A 154 6.46 7.86 -16.97
N PRO A 155 6.65 6.74 -16.27
CA PRO A 155 5.46 5.96 -15.93
C PRO A 155 5.43 5.49 -14.48
N PHE A 156 4.27 5.03 -14.03
CA PHE A 156 3.88 4.84 -12.63
C PHE A 156 3.10 3.55 -12.38
N VAL A 157 3.22 2.96 -11.18
CA VAL A 157 2.52 1.75 -10.72
C VAL A 157 1.74 2.02 -9.44
N VAL A 158 0.51 1.49 -9.41
CA VAL A 158 -0.64 1.69 -8.49
C VAL A 158 -0.34 1.42 -7.01
N THR A 159 -0.73 2.37 -6.15
CA THR A 159 -1.40 2.07 -4.88
C THR A 159 -2.64 2.95 -4.78
N SER A 160 -3.78 2.36 -4.40
CA SER A 160 -5.02 3.08 -4.14
C SER A 160 -4.99 3.65 -2.72
N ASP A 161 -5.23 4.96 -2.59
CA ASP A 161 -5.82 5.48 -1.36
C ASP A 161 -7.24 4.87 -1.31
N ILE A 162 -7.51 3.97 -0.36
CA ILE A 162 -8.84 3.36 -0.20
C ILE A 162 -9.59 4.18 0.85
N LYS A 163 -10.45 5.07 0.41
CA LYS A 163 -11.46 5.64 1.29
C LYS A 163 -12.65 4.69 1.30
N THR A 164 -12.79 3.90 2.36
CA THR A 164 -13.98 3.08 2.56
C THR A 164 -15.15 4.03 2.85
N ILE A 165 -16.32 3.72 2.27
CA ILE A 165 -17.57 4.50 2.38
C ILE A 165 -18.09 4.40 3.82
#